data_AF-A0A834IAM5-F1
#
_entry.id   AF-A0A834IAM5-F1
#
_cell.length_a   1.000
_cell.length_b   1.000
_cell.length_c   1.000
_cell.angle_alpha   90.00
_cell.angle_beta   90.00
_cell.angle_gamma   90.00
#
_symmetry.space_group_name_H-M   'P 1'
#
loop_
_entity.id
_entity.type
_entity.pdbx_description
1 polymer ?
#
loop_
_entity_poly.entity_id
_entity_poly.type
_entity_poly.pdbx_seq_one_letter_code
_entity_poly.pdbx_strand_id
1 'polypeptide(L)'
;MKLTYFSTEKNRKTYKIKLILFDDVEKTFQHTILGSEVRVTLKKCTEAEWPRLLLSTQKNRKVRYDVLKIKDEDKPKTFLDLGFEESSSDDENGPVYHVCSDMDSEYDYDIPYDDC
;
A
#
# COMPACT_ATOMS: atom_id res chain seq x y z
N MET A 1 -25.56 -3.57 2.86
CA MET A 1 -24.76 -2.76 1.91
C MET A 1 -25.17 -1.30 2.05
N LYS A 2 -24.37 -0.49 2.74
CA LYS A 2 -24.66 0.94 2.92
C LYS A 2 -23.83 1.79 1.98
N LEU A 3 -24.52 2.76 1.39
CA LEU A 3 -24.04 3.62 0.33
C LEU A 3 -23.88 5.02 0.91
N THR A 4 -22.65 5.53 0.91
CA THR A 4 -22.33 6.84 1.47
C THR A 4 -22.32 7.87 0.35
N TYR A 5 -23.08 8.94 0.54
CA TYR A 5 -23.14 10.07 -0.37
C TYR A 5 -22.63 11.32 0.34
N PHE A 6 -21.68 11.98 -0.29
CA PHE A 6 -21.17 13.27 0.15
C PHE A 6 -21.32 14.26 -1.00
N SER A 7 -21.83 15.46 -0.70
CA SER A 7 -21.89 16.56 -1.66
C SER A 7 -21.46 17.86 -1.01
N THR A 8 -20.65 18.62 -1.74
CA THR A 8 -20.21 19.95 -1.30
C THR A 8 -20.15 20.89 -2.49
N GLU A 9 -20.25 22.18 -2.25
CA GLU A 9 -20.17 23.20 -3.28
C GLU A 9 -18.94 24.07 -3.06
N LYS A 10 -18.18 24.31 -4.14
CA LYS A 10 -17.05 25.23 -4.13
C LYS A 10 -16.99 25.97 -5.46
N ASN A 11 -16.90 27.30 -5.41
CA ASN A 11 -16.81 28.16 -6.59
C ASN A 11 -17.94 27.91 -7.62
N ARG A 12 -19.19 27.77 -7.15
CA ARG A 12 -20.38 27.44 -7.97
C ARG A 12 -20.32 26.09 -8.68
N LYS A 13 -19.36 25.23 -8.32
CA LYS A 13 -19.28 23.83 -8.78
C LYS A 13 -19.67 22.91 -7.64
N THR A 14 -20.61 22.01 -7.91
CA THR A 14 -21.01 20.97 -6.96
C THR A 14 -20.15 19.72 -7.17
N TYR A 15 -19.48 19.29 -6.12
CA TYR A 15 -18.74 18.05 -6.07
C TYR A 15 -19.57 17.00 -5.36
N LYS A 16 -19.73 15.83 -5.97
CA LYS A 16 -20.49 14.72 -5.42
C LYS A 16 -19.62 13.47 -5.42
N ILE A 17 -19.57 12.79 -4.29
CA ILE A 17 -18.84 11.57 -4.08
C ILE A 17 -19.82 10.51 -3.58
N LYS A 18 -19.80 9.35 -4.25
CA LYS A 18 -20.62 8.18 -3.94
C LYS A 18 -19.69 7.03 -3.67
N LEU A 19 -19.69 6.51 -2.44
CA LEU A 19 -18.80 5.43 -2.00
C LEU A 19 -19.61 4.28 -1.43
N ILE A 20 -19.22 3.07 -1.83
CA ILE A 20 -19.67 1.83 -1.20
C ILE A 20 -18.53 1.41 -0.28
N LEU A 21 -18.69 1.65 1.02
CA LEU A 21 -17.64 1.39 2.00
C LEU A 21 -17.53 -0.10 2.30
N PHE A 22 -16.37 -0.52 2.78
CA PHE A 22 -16.09 -1.91 3.15
C PHE A 22 -17.05 -2.40 4.23
N ASP A 23 -17.31 -1.57 5.24
CA ASP A 23 -18.22 -1.88 6.34
C ASP A 23 -19.01 -0.62 6.75
N ASP A 24 -19.90 -0.77 7.73
CA ASP A 24 -20.81 0.25 8.19
C ASP A 24 -20.08 1.36 8.99
N VAL A 25 -20.49 2.60 8.70
CA VAL A 25 -20.06 3.82 9.41
C VAL A 25 -21.27 4.50 10.05
N GLU A 26 -21.00 5.32 11.06
CA GLU A 26 -22.01 6.18 11.67
C GLU A 26 -22.62 7.11 10.62
N LYS A 27 -23.93 7.36 10.74
CA LYS A 27 -24.66 8.23 9.80
C LYS A 27 -24.20 9.69 9.87
N THR A 28 -23.66 10.08 11.01
CA THR A 28 -23.11 11.42 11.24
C THR A 28 -21.65 11.45 10.80
N PHE A 29 -21.32 12.39 9.92
CA PHE A 29 -19.95 12.64 9.49
C PHE A 29 -19.61 14.10 9.71
N GLN A 30 -18.35 14.35 10.04
CA GLN A 30 -17.81 15.70 10.13
C GLN A 30 -17.03 16.00 8.85
N HIS A 31 -17.09 17.23 8.38
CA HIS A 31 -16.27 17.68 7.27
C HIS A 31 -15.61 19.01 7.59
N THR A 32 -14.39 19.17 7.10
CA THR A 32 -13.60 20.39 7.25
C THR A 32 -13.08 20.77 5.87
N ILE A 33 -13.30 22.04 5.50
CA ILE A 33 -12.78 22.59 4.24
C ILE A 33 -11.39 23.14 4.53
N LEU A 34 -10.38 22.60 3.85
CA LEU A 34 -8.97 22.96 4.01
C LEU A 34 -8.48 23.56 2.68
N GLY A 35 -8.80 24.83 2.44
CA GLY A 35 -8.39 25.53 1.23
C GLY A 35 -8.88 24.85 -0.06
N SER A 36 -7.98 24.19 -0.79
CA SER A 36 -8.29 23.39 -2.00
C SER A 36 -9.01 22.08 -1.72
N GLU A 37 -8.94 21.57 -0.50
CA GLU A 37 -9.32 20.21 -0.14
C GLU A 37 -10.54 20.17 0.78
N VAL A 38 -11.23 19.03 0.78
CA VAL A 38 -12.33 18.75 1.70
C VAL A 38 -12.01 17.46 2.43
N ARG A 39 -11.79 17.57 3.74
CA ARG A 39 -11.57 16.43 4.62
C ARG A 39 -12.92 15.98 5.16
N VAL A 40 -13.25 14.71 4.95
CA VAL A 40 -14.44 14.08 5.52
C VAL A 40 -13.99 13.02 6.51
N THR A 41 -14.42 13.14 7.75
CA THR A 41 -14.13 12.21 8.83
C THR A 41 -15.36 11.34 9.07
N LEU A 42 -15.19 10.03 8.87
CA LEU A 42 -16.20 9.01 9.10
C LEU A 42 -15.82 8.23 10.35
N LYS A 43 -16.80 7.94 11.21
CA LYS A 43 -16.60 7.08 12.39
C LYS A 43 -17.11 5.68 12.08
N LYS A 44 -16.28 4.66 12.33
CA LYS A 44 -16.67 3.25 12.16
C LYS A 44 -17.74 2.89 13.19
N CYS A 45 -18.72 2.07 12.82
CA CYS A 45 -19.67 1.53 13.80
C CYS A 45 -19.05 0.47 14.71
N THR A 46 -18.05 -0.25 14.20
CA THR A 46 -17.35 -1.33 14.90
C THR A 46 -15.86 -1.06 14.86
N GLU A 47 -15.16 -1.34 15.97
CA GLU A 47 -13.70 -1.23 16.07
C GLU A 47 -13.02 -2.41 15.37
N ALA A 48 -13.33 -2.59 14.08
CA ALA A 48 -12.71 -3.58 13.22
C ALA A 48 -11.63 -2.94 12.33
N GLU A 49 -10.58 -3.69 12.07
CA GLU A 49 -9.55 -3.31 11.10
C GLU A 49 -10.13 -3.34 9.69
N TRP A 50 -9.83 -2.30 8.89
CA TRP A 50 -10.34 -2.18 7.52
C TRP A 50 -9.18 -2.32 6.54
N PRO A 51 -9.05 -3.47 5.85
CA PRO A 51 -7.96 -3.66 4.88
C PRO A 51 -8.12 -2.74 3.66
N ARG A 52 -9.34 -2.25 3.40
CA ARG A 52 -9.66 -1.35 2.30
C ARG A 52 -10.81 -0.42 2.66
N LEU A 53 -10.86 0.74 2.01
CA LEU A 53 -11.95 1.70 2.19
C LEU A 53 -13.25 1.26 1.50
N LEU A 54 -13.13 0.71 0.29
CA LEU A 54 -14.26 0.33 -0.55
C LEU A 54 -14.60 -1.16 -0.40
N LEU A 55 -15.88 -1.51 -0.55
CA LEU A 55 -16.30 -2.91 -0.61
C LEU A 55 -15.69 -3.64 -1.82
N SER A 56 -15.62 -2.94 -2.96
CA SER A 56 -15.10 -3.47 -4.22
C SER A 56 -13.62 -3.82 -4.12
N THR A 57 -13.26 -4.98 -4.67
CA THR A 57 -11.88 -5.44 -4.82
C THR A 57 -11.18 -4.80 -6.02
N GLN A 58 -11.92 -4.16 -6.93
CA GLN A 58 -11.33 -3.49 -8.09
C GLN A 58 -10.66 -2.18 -7.69
N LYS A 59 -9.42 -2.00 -8.15
CA LYS A 59 -8.63 -0.79 -7.90
C LYS A 59 -9.27 0.44 -8.56
N ASN A 60 -9.73 1.38 -7.76
CA ASN A 60 -10.28 2.64 -8.26
C ASN A 60 -9.17 3.70 -8.39
N ARG A 61 -8.89 4.18 -9.62
CA ARG A 61 -7.83 5.17 -9.89
C ARG A 61 -7.98 6.49 -9.13
N LYS A 62 -9.20 6.82 -8.69
CA LYS A 62 -9.53 8.05 -7.96
C LYS A 62 -9.35 7.93 -6.45
N VAL A 63 -9.17 6.73 -5.93
CA VAL A 63 -8.99 6.48 -4.49
C VAL A 63 -7.54 6.10 -4.25
N ARG A 64 -6.85 6.86 -3.41
CA ARG A 64 -5.45 6.66 -3.06
C ARG A 64 -5.31 6.65 -1.55
N TYR A 65 -4.36 5.87 -1.05
CA TYR A 65 -4.00 5.87 0.35
C TYR A 65 -3.15 7.10 0.65
N ASP A 66 -3.47 7.78 1.75
CA ASP A 66 -2.62 8.81 2.33
C ASP A 66 -1.56 8.13 3.20
N VAL A 67 -0.44 7.75 2.58
CA VAL A 67 0.63 6.96 3.21
C VAL A 67 1.29 7.71 4.37
N LEU A 68 1.25 9.05 4.36
CA LEU A 68 1.86 9.86 5.39
C LEU A 68 1.21 9.65 6.75
N LYS A 69 -0.10 9.37 6.79
CA LYS A 69 -0.85 9.14 8.04
C LYS A 69 -0.78 7.72 8.58
N ILE A 70 -0.34 6.76 7.78
CA ILE A 70 -0.28 5.35 8.18
C ILE A 70 0.96 5.08 9.05
N LYS A 71 2.04 5.85 8.83
CA LYS A 71 3.33 5.62 9.49
C LYS A 71 3.33 5.92 11.00
N ASP A 72 2.37 6.68 11.50
CA ASP A 72 2.34 7.09 12.91
C ASP A 72 1.74 6.03 13.85
N GLU A 73 1.02 5.01 13.33
CA GLU A 73 0.34 4.00 14.16
C GLU A 73 0.96 2.59 14.09
N ASP A 74 1.67 2.26 13.02
CA ASP A 74 2.36 0.97 12.91
C ASP A 74 3.73 1.03 13.58
N LYS A 75 3.83 0.47 14.79
CA LYS A 75 5.11 0.07 15.38
C LYS A 75 5.89 -0.74 14.32
N PRO A 76 7.22 -0.52 14.16
CA PRO A 76 8.00 -1.27 13.20
C PRO A 76 7.80 -2.76 13.45
N LYS A 77 7.29 -3.48 12.45
CA LYS A 77 7.24 -4.94 12.48
C LYS A 77 8.65 -5.41 12.78
N THR A 78 8.82 -6.10 13.91
CA THR A 78 10.06 -6.78 14.25
C THR A 78 10.45 -7.63 13.05
N PHE A 79 11.67 -7.44 12.57
CA PHE A 79 12.25 -8.28 11.54
C PHE A 79 12.10 -9.76 11.93
N LEU A 80 11.96 -10.61 10.91
CA LEU A 80 11.93 -12.06 11.09
C LEU A 80 13.22 -12.47 11.81
N ASP A 81 13.10 -12.89 13.07
CA ASP A 81 14.20 -13.43 13.85
C ASP A 81 14.50 -14.84 13.35
N LEU A 82 15.66 -15.01 12.69
CA LEU A 82 16.11 -16.29 12.13
C LEU A 82 16.80 -17.18 13.19
N GLY A 83 16.77 -16.82 14.47
CA GLY A 83 17.24 -17.70 15.53
C GLY A 83 18.74 -18.02 15.46
N PHE A 84 19.56 -17.04 15.07
CA PHE A 84 21.00 -17.15 15.28
C PHE A 84 21.28 -16.74 16.72
N GLU A 85 21.06 -17.68 17.65
CA GLU A 85 21.61 -17.60 18.99
C GLU A 85 23.13 -17.38 18.90
N GLU A 86 23.60 -16.40 19.67
CA GLU A 86 25.01 -16.16 19.96
C GLU A 86 25.73 -17.47 20.25
N SER A 87 26.48 -17.98 19.26
CA SER A 87 27.60 -18.87 19.52
C SER A 87 28.86 -18.04 19.50
N SER A 88 29.14 -17.47 20.67
CA SER A 88 30.44 -16.95 21.05
C SER A 88 31.45 -18.09 20.99
N SER A 89 32.20 -18.18 19.89
CA SER A 89 33.40 -19.01 19.80
C SER A 89 34.37 -18.36 18.83
N ASP A 90 35.27 -17.62 19.47
CA ASP A 90 36.66 -17.33 19.12
C ASP A 90 37.25 -18.33 18.11
N ASP A 91 37.55 -17.88 16.88
CA ASP A 91 38.68 -18.44 16.11
C ASP A 91 39.14 -17.47 15.01
N GLU A 92 40.45 -17.22 15.01
CA GLU A 92 41.18 -16.38 14.06
C GLU A 92 41.29 -17.06 12.69
N ASN A 93 40.60 -16.59 11.64
CA ASN A 93 41.14 -16.68 10.27
C ASN A 93 40.32 -15.95 9.18
N GLY A 94 40.92 -14.89 8.62
CA GLY A 94 40.88 -14.52 7.20
C GLY A 94 39.59 -13.93 6.59
N PRO A 95 39.66 -12.78 5.88
CA PRO A 95 38.53 -12.32 5.06
C PRO A 95 38.30 -13.28 3.89
N VAL A 96 37.12 -13.90 3.84
CA VAL A 96 36.65 -14.70 2.70
C VAL A 96 36.26 -13.76 1.56
N TYR A 97 37.15 -13.63 0.57
CA TYR A 97 36.80 -12.98 -0.69
C TYR A 97 35.95 -13.94 -1.52
N HIS A 98 34.68 -13.61 -1.73
CA HIS A 98 33.88 -14.28 -2.76
C HIS A 98 34.28 -13.74 -4.14
N VAL A 99 35.06 -14.55 -4.87
CA VAL A 99 35.30 -14.34 -6.30
C VAL A 99 34.06 -14.85 -7.05
N CYS A 100 33.18 -13.95 -7.47
CA CYS A 100 32.13 -14.27 -8.44
C CYS A 100 32.75 -14.26 -9.84
N SER A 101 33.10 -15.44 -10.36
CA SER A 101 33.51 -15.60 -11.75
C SER A 101 32.26 -15.67 -12.63
N ASP A 102 31.87 -14.54 -13.22
CA ASP A 102 30.96 -14.50 -14.36
C ASP A 102 31.72 -14.96 -15.63
N MET A 103 31.94 -16.28 -15.74
CA MET A 103 32.38 -16.93 -16.97
C MET A 103 31.26 -17.84 -17.48
N ASP A 104 30.54 -17.35 -18.48
CA ASP A 104 30.42 -17.90 -19.84
C ASP A 104 29.07 -17.49 -20.45
N SER A 105 29.04 -16.46 -21.31
CA SER A 105 29.38 -16.51 -22.75
C SER A 105 28.40 -17.39 -23.53
N GLU A 106 27.40 -16.75 -24.16
CA GLU A 106 27.38 -16.50 -25.61
C GLU A 106 26.92 -17.74 -26.41
N TYR A 107 25.60 -17.85 -26.62
CA TYR A 107 25.05 -18.51 -27.81
C TYR A 107 23.79 -17.76 -28.25
N ASP A 108 24.03 -16.77 -29.11
CA ASP A 108 23.06 -16.19 -30.04
C ASP A 108 22.83 -17.24 -31.14
N TYR A 109 21.70 -17.94 -31.12
CA TYR A 109 21.33 -18.85 -32.20
C TYR A 109 20.41 -18.11 -33.18
N ASP A 110 21.00 -17.74 -34.31
CA ASP A 110 20.34 -17.25 -35.52
C ASP A 110 19.09 -18.09 -35.86
N ILE A 111 17.93 -17.46 -35.83
CA ILE A 111 16.68 -18.04 -36.34
C ILE A 111 16.63 -17.72 -37.84
N PRO A 112 16.80 -18.69 -38.76
CA PRO A 112 16.51 -18.43 -40.17
C PRO A 112 15.01 -18.20 -40.34
N TYR A 113 14.64 -17.04 -40.88
CA TYR A 113 13.31 -16.80 -41.43
C TYR A 113 13.18 -17.62 -42.73
N ASP A 114 12.35 -18.67 -42.72
CA ASP A 114 11.86 -19.27 -43.95
C ASP A 114 10.80 -18.34 -44.55
N ASP A 115 11.17 -17.63 -45.61
CA ASP A 115 10.26 -16.98 -46.56
C ASP A 115 9.92 -18.01 -47.66
N CYS A 116 8.71 -18.61 -47.61
CA CYS A 116 7.87 -19.02 -48.75
C CYS A 116 6.59 -19.72 -48.29
#